data_AF-A0A4V2AZV1-F1
#
_entry.id   AF-A0A4V2AZV1-F1
#
_cell.length_a   1.000
_cell.length_b   1.000
_cell.length_c   1.000
_cell.angle_alpha   90.00
_cell.angle_beta   90.00
_cell.angle_gamma   90.00
#
_symmetry.space_group_name_H-M   'P 1'
#
loop_
_entity.id
_entity.type
_entity.pdbx_description
1 polymer ?
#
loop_
_entity_poly.entity_id
_entity_poly.type
_entity_poly.pdbx_seq_one_letter_code
_entity_poly.pdbx_strand_id
1 'polypeptide(L)'
;MLATKRTMGNNSDIYTISGPAIDLGSQRRVPRGVATGRASVRADGELRLSTMALTANARVDGSDLEASGASAKSLVVDVTATGTAQSPQLAVRAQGSNVVAPNGMAVQKLTASSRVAIAPTPLLTDVQVLLDTQHSSLQIGARSIRVQDGVQVDGARIDGLGQPIEADVAMSGGRLVVKLHATDVDLDAVGHLLATKANEVASATPTRPVADEHQPGVVKDAHAPAKPNRPHVSALPVTGRVSLDVDLVAAGRTIDGHAEIHAHELAGFGIKKGVVDLHGSFQGETSGLTIDASAAPYGTAKIVVADLKPDGAVLDPGSWERATFGVKAEGSAD
;
A
#
# COMPACT_ATOMS: atom_id res chain seq x y z
N MET A 1 -29.81 -5.65 23.53
CA MET A 1 -30.36 -5.72 22.17
C MET A 1 -31.86 -5.93 22.31
N LEU A 2 -32.69 -5.04 21.78
CA LEU A 2 -34.15 -5.17 21.84
C LEU A 2 -34.64 -5.59 20.46
N ALA A 3 -35.33 -6.73 20.38
CA ALA A 3 -36.04 -7.16 19.19
C ALA A 3 -37.51 -6.79 19.36
N THR A 4 -38.04 -5.95 18.47
CA THR A 4 -39.46 -5.60 18.48
C THR A 4 -40.13 -6.27 17.29
N LYS A 5 -41.10 -7.15 17.58
CA LYS A 5 -41.95 -7.79 16.56
C LYS A 5 -43.14 -6.87 16.28
N ARG A 6 -43.38 -6.54 15.00
CA ARG A 6 -44.58 -5.84 14.56
C ARG A 6 -45.34 -6.73 13.57
N THR A 7 -46.47 -7.27 14.00
CA THR A 7 -47.36 -8.06 13.12
C THR A 7 -48.29 -7.10 12.38
N MET A 8 -48.17 -7.04 11.05
CA MET A 8 -49.14 -6.32 10.22
C MET A 8 -50.27 -7.26 9.79
N GLY A 9 -51.50 -6.75 9.68
CA GLY A 9 -52.74 -7.52 9.45
C GLY A 9 -52.79 -8.40 8.20
N ASN A 10 -51.75 -8.35 7.35
CA ASN A 10 -51.60 -9.16 6.15
C ASN A 10 -50.34 -10.04 6.27
N ASN A 11 -50.41 -11.12 7.06
CA ASN A 11 -49.51 -12.29 7.10
C ASN A 11 -47.98 -12.04 6.95
N SER A 12 -47.49 -10.86 7.34
CA SER A 12 -46.10 -10.46 7.21
C SER A 12 -45.59 -10.04 8.58
N ASP A 13 -44.69 -10.86 9.11
CA ASP A 13 -43.96 -10.53 10.32
C ASP A 13 -42.72 -9.73 9.94
N ILE A 14 -42.62 -8.50 10.45
CA ILE A 14 -41.42 -7.67 10.38
C ILE A 14 -40.74 -7.70 11.75
N TYR A 15 -39.46 -8.06 11.75
CA TYR A 15 -38.61 -7.98 12.94
C TYR A 15 -37.65 -6.81 12.78
N THR A 16 -37.80 -5.81 13.64
CA THR A 16 -36.83 -4.72 13.77
C THR A 16 -35.91 -5.06 14.93
N ILE A 17 -34.61 -5.15 14.64
CA ILE A 17 -33.58 -5.31 15.66
C ILE A 17 -32.89 -3.97 15.78
N SER A 18 -33.10 -3.32 16.93
CA SER A 18 -32.38 -2.09 17.27
C SER A 18 -31.59 -2.32 18.56
N GLY A 19 -30.28 -2.11 18.46
CA GLY A 19 -29.38 -2.12 19.61
C GLY A 19 -29.09 -0.69 20.04
N PRO A 20 -29.01 -0.38 21.35
CA PRO A 20 -28.34 0.85 21.76
C PRO A 20 -26.90 0.83 21.21
N ALA A 21 -26.32 2.01 21.01
CA ALA A 21 -24.89 2.14 20.74
C ALA A 21 -24.12 1.29 21.76
N ILE A 22 -23.41 0.27 21.28
CA ILE A 22 -22.49 -0.45 22.14
C ILE A 22 -21.25 0.45 22.17
N ASP A 23 -21.20 1.29 23.21
CA ASP A 23 -19.94 1.91 23.59
C ASP A 23 -19.02 0.78 24.03
N LEU A 24 -18.02 0.44 23.22
CA LEU A 24 -16.97 -0.50 23.60
C LEU A 24 -15.98 0.18 24.57
N GLY A 25 -16.50 1.09 25.40
CA GLY A 25 -15.80 2.14 26.12
C GLY A 25 -14.49 1.65 26.71
N SER A 26 -13.38 2.26 26.30
CA SER A 26 -12.02 1.95 26.75
C SER A 26 -11.75 0.46 26.99
N GLN A 27 -12.29 -0.44 26.16
CA GLN A 27 -12.05 -1.87 26.32
C GLN A 27 -10.57 -2.15 26.03
N ARG A 28 -9.79 -2.02 27.10
CA ARG A 28 -8.34 -2.22 27.22
C ARG A 28 -7.94 -3.68 26.97
N ARG A 29 -8.85 -4.52 26.47
CA ARG A 29 -8.71 -5.95 26.26
C ARG A 29 -9.45 -6.44 25.02
N VAL A 30 -9.27 -5.73 23.89
CA VAL A 30 -9.04 -6.47 22.63
C VAL A 30 -7.86 -7.42 22.91
N PRO A 31 -7.87 -8.69 22.46
CA PRO A 31 -6.77 -9.63 22.71
C PRO A 31 -5.42 -8.93 22.61
N ARG A 32 -4.64 -8.99 23.71
CA ARG A 32 -3.44 -8.16 23.93
C ARG A 32 -2.59 -8.14 22.66
N GLY A 33 -2.44 -6.95 22.07
CA GLY A 33 -1.48 -6.69 20.98
C GLY A 33 -2.06 -6.37 19.61
N VAL A 34 -3.38 -6.36 19.41
CA VAL A 34 -3.93 -6.12 18.05
C VAL A 34 -4.23 -4.64 17.78
N ALA A 35 -4.83 -3.92 18.74
CA ALA A 35 -5.11 -2.49 18.60
C ALA A 35 -5.26 -1.76 19.95
N THR A 36 -5.03 -0.45 19.99
CA THR A 36 -5.39 0.46 21.08
C THR A 36 -6.26 1.61 20.57
N GLY A 37 -6.97 2.30 21.47
CA GLY A 37 -7.84 3.44 21.14
C GLY A 37 -9.24 3.34 21.75
N ARG A 38 -10.16 4.18 21.27
CA ARG A 38 -11.59 4.16 21.64
C ARG A 38 -12.42 3.96 20.39
N ALA A 39 -13.42 3.09 20.46
CA ALA A 39 -14.37 2.87 19.37
C ALA A 39 -15.78 2.74 19.94
N SER A 40 -16.76 3.31 19.23
CA SER A 40 -18.17 3.11 19.50
C SER A 40 -18.83 2.52 18.25
N VAL A 41 -19.74 1.57 18.46
CA VAL A 41 -20.44 0.90 17.36
C VAL A 41 -21.94 1.07 17.53
N ARG A 42 -22.61 1.50 16.47
CA ARG A 42 -24.07 1.57 16.36
C ARG A 42 -24.51 0.69 15.20
N ALA A 43 -25.55 -0.10 15.40
CA ALA A 43 -26.12 -0.90 14.33
C ALA A 43 -27.64 -1.01 14.49
N ASP A 44 -28.34 -0.92 13.37
CA ASP A 44 -29.78 -1.08 13.23
C ASP A 44 -30.08 -1.93 11.99
N GLY A 45 -31.20 -2.65 12.00
CA GLY A 45 -31.62 -3.39 10.83
C GLY A 45 -33.01 -3.98 10.89
N GLU A 46 -33.51 -4.33 9.71
CA GLU A 46 -34.78 -4.99 9.46
C GLU A 46 -34.53 -6.28 8.67
N LEU A 47 -35.14 -7.37 9.14
CA LEU A 47 -35.21 -8.64 8.42
C LEU A 47 -36.68 -8.99 8.18
N ARG A 48 -37.06 -9.07 6.90
CA ARG A 48 -38.39 -9.53 6.48
C ARG A 48 -38.35 -11.03 6.24
N LEU A 49 -38.92 -11.82 7.15
CA LEU A 49 -38.83 -13.28 7.08
C LEU A 49 -39.54 -13.89 5.87
N SER A 50 -40.59 -13.25 5.37
CA SER A 50 -41.35 -13.75 4.21
C SER A 50 -40.53 -13.75 2.92
N THR A 51 -39.59 -12.81 2.77
CA THR A 51 -38.73 -12.67 1.59
C THR A 51 -37.25 -12.90 1.90
N MET A 52 -36.93 -13.14 3.18
CA MET A 52 -35.57 -13.09 3.72
C MET A 52 -34.82 -11.80 3.36
N ALA A 53 -35.54 -10.69 3.13
CA ALA A 53 -34.91 -9.43 2.74
C ALA A 53 -34.30 -8.75 3.96
N LEU A 54 -33.04 -8.33 3.82
CA LEU A 54 -32.23 -7.68 4.83
C LEU A 54 -32.01 -6.21 4.43
N THR A 55 -32.16 -5.32 5.39
CA THR A 55 -31.62 -3.95 5.31
C THR A 55 -31.03 -3.62 6.67
N ALA A 56 -29.74 -3.33 6.74
CA ALA A 56 -29.07 -3.00 7.99
C ALA A 56 -28.05 -1.89 7.79
N ASN A 57 -27.87 -1.07 8.80
CA ASN A 57 -26.82 -0.05 8.86
C ASN A 57 -25.96 -0.31 10.07
N ALA A 58 -24.66 -0.10 9.92
CA ALA A 58 -23.73 -0.07 11.02
C ALA A 58 -22.79 1.13 10.86
N ARG A 59 -22.48 1.79 11.97
CA ARG A 59 -21.53 2.87 12.04
C ARG A 59 -20.54 2.61 13.16
N VAL A 60 -19.25 2.75 12.85
CA VAL A 60 -18.15 2.68 13.79
C VAL A 60 -17.49 4.05 13.85
N ASP A 61 -17.50 4.67 15.02
CA ASP A 61 -16.76 5.92 15.29
C ASP A 61 -15.58 5.58 16.21
N GLY A 62 -14.36 5.77 15.71
CA GLY A 62 -13.10 5.48 16.38
C GLY A 62 -12.25 6.74 16.59
N SER A 63 -11.49 6.77 17.68
CA SER A 63 -10.57 7.85 18.05
C SER A 63 -9.31 7.31 18.70
N ASP A 64 -8.18 7.97 18.43
CA ASP A 64 -6.85 7.60 18.93
C ASP A 64 -6.53 6.12 18.67
N LEU A 65 -6.82 5.65 17.44
CA LEU A 65 -6.65 4.26 17.07
C LEU A 65 -5.19 3.97 16.73
N GLU A 66 -4.68 2.83 17.17
CA GLU A 66 -3.38 2.30 16.79
C GLU A 66 -3.49 0.79 16.59
N ALA A 67 -3.05 0.26 15.46
CA ALA A 67 -3.10 -1.17 15.15
C ALA A 67 -2.01 -1.55 14.14
N SER A 68 -1.23 -2.58 14.42
CA SER A 68 -0.21 -3.10 13.50
C SER A 68 0.75 -2.03 12.95
N GLY A 69 1.15 -1.06 13.78
CA GLY A 69 2.01 0.06 13.38
C GLY A 69 1.31 1.19 12.61
N ALA A 70 0.04 1.02 12.24
CA ALA A 70 -0.79 2.10 11.74
C ALA A 70 -1.43 2.86 12.90
N SER A 71 -1.68 4.15 12.74
CA SER A 71 -2.48 4.94 13.68
C SER A 71 -3.44 5.87 12.95
N ALA A 72 -4.51 6.29 13.63
CA ALA A 72 -5.46 7.27 13.13
C ALA A 72 -6.05 8.07 14.30
N LYS A 73 -6.03 9.41 14.19
CA LYS A 73 -6.63 10.27 15.21
C LYS A 73 -8.14 10.09 15.29
N SER A 74 -8.81 10.00 14.13
CA SER A 74 -10.23 9.68 14.04
C SER A 74 -10.48 8.75 12.86
N LEU A 75 -11.41 7.82 13.01
CA LEU A 75 -11.88 6.94 11.94
C LEU A 75 -13.40 6.79 12.05
N VAL A 76 -14.10 7.02 10.96
CA VAL A 76 -15.53 6.74 10.83
C VAL A 76 -15.68 5.66 9.78
N VAL A 77 -16.43 4.60 10.08
CA VAL A 77 -16.79 3.57 9.10
C VAL A 77 -18.30 3.42 9.08
N ASP A 78 -18.92 3.67 7.94
CA ASP A 78 -20.33 3.43 7.68
C ASP A 78 -20.47 2.19 6.80
N VAL A 79 -21.37 1.28 7.16
CA VAL A 79 -21.67 0.05 6.43
C VAL A 79 -23.19 -0.04 6.26
N THR A 80 -23.65 -0.19 5.02
CA THR A 80 -25.05 -0.48 4.71
C THR A 80 -25.15 -1.84 4.05
N ALA A 81 -25.90 -2.76 4.64
CA ALA A 81 -26.20 -4.07 4.09
C ALA A 81 -27.61 -4.08 3.47
N THR A 82 -27.73 -4.57 2.24
CA THR A 82 -29.02 -4.77 1.54
C THR A 82 -29.05 -6.12 0.84
N GLY A 83 -30.23 -6.59 0.42
CA GLY A 83 -30.37 -7.86 -0.32
C GLY A 83 -31.07 -8.94 0.49
N THR A 84 -30.69 -10.20 0.30
CA THR A 84 -31.24 -11.31 1.09
C THR A 84 -30.28 -11.74 2.19
N ALA A 85 -30.78 -12.41 3.24
CA ALA A 85 -29.95 -12.95 4.30
C ALA A 85 -28.88 -13.95 3.80
N GLN A 86 -29.12 -14.60 2.65
CA GLN A 86 -28.18 -15.55 2.04
C GLN A 86 -27.16 -14.89 1.10
N SER A 87 -27.46 -13.70 0.58
CA SER A 87 -26.59 -12.99 -0.37
C SER A 87 -26.66 -11.49 -0.13
N PRO A 88 -26.20 -11.02 1.03
CA PRO A 88 -26.18 -9.59 1.33
C PRO A 88 -25.12 -8.88 0.49
N GLN A 89 -25.44 -7.67 0.06
CA GLN A 89 -24.51 -6.71 -0.52
C GLN A 89 -24.24 -5.61 0.50
N LEU A 90 -22.97 -5.36 0.78
CA LEU A 90 -22.51 -4.31 1.67
C LEU A 90 -22.02 -3.12 0.85
N ALA A 91 -22.43 -1.90 1.19
CA ALA A 91 -21.75 -0.69 0.80
C ALA A 91 -20.95 -0.20 2.01
N VAL A 92 -19.63 -0.10 1.87
CA VAL A 92 -18.72 0.31 2.94
C VAL A 92 -18.11 1.66 2.59
N ARG A 93 -18.07 2.57 3.55
CA ARG A 93 -17.35 3.84 3.46
C ARG A 93 -16.56 4.08 4.74
N ALA A 94 -15.27 4.37 4.60
CA ALA A 94 -14.40 4.74 5.71
C ALA A 94 -13.84 6.15 5.50
N GLN A 95 -13.74 6.93 6.58
CA GLN A 95 -13.15 8.27 6.60
C GLN A 95 -12.21 8.39 7.79
N GLY A 96 -10.93 8.62 7.53
CA GLY A 96 -9.90 8.80 8.54
C GLY A 96 -9.34 10.22 8.55
N SER A 97 -8.87 10.69 9.71
CA SER A 97 -8.04 11.90 9.80
C SER A 97 -6.74 11.62 10.54
N ASN A 98 -5.66 12.26 10.08
CA ASN A 98 -4.30 12.09 10.60
C ASN A 98 -3.95 10.60 10.74
N VAL A 99 -4.05 9.89 9.62
CA VAL A 99 -3.73 8.47 9.51
C VAL A 99 -2.24 8.34 9.25
N VAL A 100 -1.54 7.54 10.03
CA VAL A 100 -0.16 7.16 9.77
C VAL A 100 -0.15 5.68 9.42
N ALA A 101 0.30 5.32 8.23
CA ALA A 101 0.41 3.93 7.80
C ALA A 101 1.63 3.24 8.46
N PRO A 102 1.71 1.89 8.48
CA PRO A 102 2.81 1.17 9.11
C PRO A 102 4.21 1.50 8.56
N ASN A 103 4.27 2.02 7.34
CA ASN A 103 5.50 2.47 6.70
C ASN A 103 5.89 3.92 7.06
N GLY A 104 5.17 4.59 7.97
CA GLY A 104 5.38 5.99 8.36
C GLY A 104 4.75 7.02 7.42
N MET A 105 3.96 6.61 6.42
CA MET A 105 3.29 7.57 5.56
C MET A 105 2.15 8.27 6.32
N ALA A 106 2.29 9.57 6.52
CA ALA A 106 1.27 10.42 7.14
C ALA A 106 0.28 10.97 6.11
N VAL A 107 -1.01 10.73 6.37
CA VAL A 107 -2.15 11.12 5.54
C VAL A 107 -3.06 12.00 6.40
N GLN A 108 -3.29 13.24 5.97
CA GLN A 108 -4.15 14.18 6.69
C GLN A 108 -5.61 13.72 6.68
N LYS A 109 -6.06 13.22 5.53
CA LYS A 109 -7.41 12.71 5.35
C LYS A 109 -7.41 11.49 4.44
N LEU A 110 -8.09 10.45 4.90
CA LEU A 110 -8.30 9.21 4.15
C LEU A 110 -9.79 9.07 3.89
N THR A 111 -10.18 8.75 2.66
CA THR A 111 -11.55 8.30 2.35
C THR A 111 -11.46 7.01 1.56
N ALA A 112 -12.10 5.95 2.02
CA ALA A 112 -12.19 4.70 1.28
C ALA A 112 -13.65 4.30 1.08
N SER A 113 -13.98 3.67 -0.04
CA SER A 113 -15.28 3.10 -0.29
C SER A 113 -15.20 1.86 -1.14
N SER A 114 -16.15 0.94 -0.95
CA SER A 114 -16.33 -0.23 -1.79
C SER A 114 -17.74 -0.78 -1.68
N ARG A 115 -18.13 -1.60 -2.65
CA ARG A 115 -19.25 -2.53 -2.53
C ARG A 115 -18.72 -3.94 -2.33
N VAL A 116 -19.34 -4.72 -1.45
CA VAL A 116 -18.89 -6.09 -1.11
C VAL A 116 -20.05 -7.05 -1.25
N ALA A 117 -19.93 -8.04 -2.12
CA ALA A 117 -20.78 -9.22 -2.12
C ALA A 117 -20.07 -10.31 -1.30
N ILE A 118 -20.74 -10.88 -0.30
CA ILE A 118 -20.11 -11.85 0.61
C ILE A 118 -20.15 -13.28 0.04
N ALA A 119 -21.25 -13.64 -0.63
CA ALA A 119 -21.55 -15.01 -1.03
C ALA A 119 -21.88 -15.10 -2.53
N PRO A 120 -21.58 -16.25 -3.18
CA PRO A 120 -20.91 -17.44 -2.61
C PRO A 120 -19.40 -17.24 -2.39
N THR A 121 -18.79 -16.25 -3.04
CA THR A 121 -17.39 -15.88 -2.87
C THR A 121 -17.28 -14.37 -2.64
N PRO A 122 -16.40 -13.91 -1.74
CA PRO A 122 -16.19 -12.48 -1.51
C PRO A 122 -15.72 -11.78 -2.79
N LEU A 123 -16.47 -10.76 -3.19
CA LEU A 123 -16.16 -9.87 -4.30
C LEU A 123 -16.32 -8.43 -3.86
N LEU A 124 -15.25 -7.65 -3.96
CA LEU A 124 -15.31 -6.21 -3.82
C LEU A 124 -15.43 -5.59 -5.20
N THR A 125 -16.28 -4.59 -5.36
CA THR A 125 -16.38 -3.77 -6.57
C THR A 125 -16.34 -2.29 -6.24
N ASP A 126 -16.00 -1.46 -7.22
CA ASP A 126 -15.94 -0.01 -7.09
C ASP A 126 -15.07 0.44 -5.91
N VAL A 127 -13.90 -0.22 -5.75
CA VAL A 127 -12.97 0.11 -4.67
C VAL A 127 -12.32 1.44 -5.00
N GLN A 128 -12.41 2.38 -4.06
CA GLN A 128 -11.79 3.69 -4.17
C GLN A 128 -11.16 4.06 -2.83
N VAL A 129 -9.97 4.64 -2.86
CA VAL A 129 -9.24 5.16 -1.72
C VAL A 129 -8.64 6.50 -2.14
N LEU A 130 -9.05 7.58 -1.49
CA LEU A 130 -8.48 8.91 -1.61
C LEU A 130 -7.61 9.19 -0.38
N LEU A 131 -6.36 9.55 -0.63
CA LEU A 131 -5.37 9.89 0.39
C LEU A 131 -4.94 11.35 0.17
N ASP A 132 -5.35 12.24 1.07
CA ASP A 132 -4.89 13.62 1.10
C ASP A 132 -3.69 13.71 2.06
N THR A 133 -2.49 13.98 1.53
CA THR A 133 -1.29 14.29 2.31
C THR A 133 -1.15 15.82 2.46
N GLN A 134 -0.07 16.28 3.11
CA GLN A 134 0.22 17.71 3.19
C GLN A 134 0.55 18.35 1.83
N HIS A 135 1.08 17.56 0.89
CA HIS A 135 1.65 18.07 -0.35
C HIS A 135 0.95 17.56 -1.61
N SER A 136 0.16 16.50 -1.50
CA SER A 136 -0.44 15.81 -2.64
C SER A 136 -1.72 15.10 -2.26
N SER A 137 -2.56 14.85 -3.26
CA SER A 137 -3.70 13.95 -3.16
C SER A 137 -3.45 12.75 -4.07
N LEU A 138 -3.65 11.55 -3.57
CA LEU A 138 -3.52 10.30 -4.31
C LEU A 138 -4.89 9.61 -4.35
N GLN A 139 -5.33 9.22 -5.53
CA GLN A 139 -6.53 8.40 -5.70
C GLN A 139 -6.12 7.02 -6.18
N ILE A 140 -6.43 6.00 -5.38
CA ILE A 140 -6.20 4.59 -5.69
C ILE A 140 -7.57 3.95 -5.87
N GLY A 141 -7.75 3.13 -6.90
CA GLY A 141 -8.99 2.38 -7.08
C GLY A 141 -8.75 1.01 -7.71
N ALA A 142 -9.78 0.18 -7.67
CA ALA A 142 -9.86 -1.07 -8.42
C ALA A 142 -11.31 -1.33 -8.82
N ARG A 143 -11.51 -1.85 -10.04
CA ARG A 143 -12.85 -2.18 -10.53
C ARG A 143 -13.43 -3.37 -9.75
N SER A 144 -12.64 -4.42 -9.60
CA SER A 144 -13.01 -5.59 -8.81
C SER A 144 -11.82 -6.20 -8.08
N ILE A 145 -12.09 -6.75 -6.90
CA ILE A 145 -11.16 -7.60 -6.16
C ILE A 145 -11.89 -8.88 -5.77
N ARG A 146 -11.40 -10.03 -6.23
CA ARG A 146 -11.95 -11.35 -5.90
C ARG A 146 -10.96 -12.13 -5.05
N VAL A 147 -11.48 -12.81 -4.04
CA VAL A 147 -10.70 -13.73 -3.20
C VAL A 147 -11.29 -15.13 -3.32
N GLN A 148 -10.76 -15.90 -4.27
CA GLN A 148 -11.16 -17.29 -4.53
C GLN A 148 -9.92 -18.08 -4.93
N ASP A 149 -9.47 -19.00 -4.07
CA ASP A 149 -8.25 -19.81 -4.27
C ASP A 149 -6.99 -18.98 -4.56
N GLY A 150 -7.00 -17.72 -4.12
CA GLY A 150 -6.10 -16.68 -4.60
C GLY A 150 -6.68 -15.27 -4.44
N VAL A 151 -5.97 -14.29 -4.99
CA VAL A 151 -6.39 -12.89 -5.07
C VAL A 151 -6.31 -12.43 -6.52
N GLN A 152 -7.39 -11.88 -7.04
CA GLN A 152 -7.44 -11.23 -8.35
C GLN A 152 -7.90 -9.79 -8.16
N VAL A 153 -7.12 -8.85 -8.70
CA VAL A 153 -7.40 -7.41 -8.72
C VAL A 153 -7.48 -7.01 -10.19
N ASP A 154 -8.66 -6.55 -10.61
CA ASP A 154 -8.90 -6.11 -11.98
C ASP A 154 -9.09 -4.60 -12.03
N GLY A 155 -8.44 -3.97 -13.02
CA GLY A 155 -8.50 -2.53 -13.28
C GLY A 155 -8.07 -1.71 -12.07
N ALA A 156 -6.97 -2.10 -11.42
CA ALA A 156 -6.34 -1.25 -10.42
C ALA A 156 -5.85 0.03 -11.11
N ARG A 157 -6.04 1.17 -10.47
CA ARG A 157 -5.66 2.47 -11.00
C ARG A 157 -5.14 3.37 -9.90
N ILE A 158 -4.07 4.10 -10.18
CA ILE A 158 -3.52 5.13 -9.29
C ILE A 158 -3.42 6.44 -10.07
N ASP A 159 -4.10 7.47 -9.57
CA ASP A 159 -4.05 8.84 -10.07
C ASP A 159 -3.34 9.75 -9.06
N GLY A 160 -2.75 10.85 -9.53
CA GLY A 160 -2.05 11.85 -8.71
C GLY A 160 -0.52 11.75 -8.75
N LEU A 161 0.04 10.88 -9.59
CA LEU A 161 1.48 10.70 -9.81
C LEU A 161 1.92 11.03 -11.24
N GLY A 162 1.18 11.90 -11.95
CA GLY A 162 1.34 12.11 -13.40
C GLY A 162 0.15 11.54 -14.16
N GLN A 163 0.40 10.81 -15.27
CA GLN A 163 -0.66 10.04 -15.90
C GLN A 163 -1.08 8.85 -15.01
N PRO A 164 -2.29 8.30 -15.22
CA PRO A 164 -2.76 7.17 -14.43
C PRO A 164 -1.87 5.95 -14.60
N ILE A 165 -1.57 5.28 -13.48
CA ILE A 165 -0.94 3.96 -13.46
C ILE A 165 -2.06 2.93 -13.42
N GLU A 166 -2.08 1.99 -14.37
CA GLU A 166 -3.08 0.94 -14.47
C GLU A 166 -2.45 -0.43 -14.25
N ALA A 167 -3.12 -1.32 -13.51
CA ALA A 167 -2.61 -2.66 -13.27
C ALA A 167 -3.71 -3.71 -13.14
N ASP A 168 -3.41 -4.92 -13.60
CA ASP A 168 -4.16 -6.14 -13.30
C ASP A 168 -3.23 -7.14 -12.61
N VAL A 169 -3.67 -7.71 -11.50
CA VAL A 169 -2.86 -8.64 -10.71
C VAL A 169 -3.70 -9.87 -10.38
N ALA A 170 -3.20 -11.06 -10.68
CA ALA A 170 -3.83 -12.31 -10.29
C ALA A 170 -2.81 -13.26 -9.66
N MET A 171 -3.12 -13.78 -8.47
CA MET A 171 -2.31 -14.76 -7.76
C MET A 171 -3.18 -15.95 -7.40
N SER A 172 -2.88 -17.14 -7.92
CA SER A 172 -3.58 -18.39 -7.57
C SER A 172 -2.65 -19.59 -7.75
N GLY A 173 -2.72 -20.56 -6.83
CA GLY A 173 -1.95 -21.80 -6.94
C GLY A 173 -0.43 -21.61 -7.05
N GLY A 174 0.13 -20.58 -6.43
CA GLY A 174 1.57 -20.23 -6.53
C GLY A 174 1.99 -19.62 -7.86
N ARG A 175 1.04 -19.30 -8.75
CA ARG A 175 1.23 -18.53 -9.96
C ARG A 175 0.82 -17.08 -9.73
N LEU A 176 1.66 -16.14 -10.12
CA LEU A 176 1.43 -14.71 -10.13
C LEU A 176 1.39 -14.22 -11.59
N VAL A 177 0.39 -13.42 -11.93
CA VAL A 177 0.27 -12.71 -13.21
C VAL A 177 0.18 -11.23 -12.88
N VAL A 178 1.02 -10.41 -13.49
CA VAL A 178 1.03 -8.96 -13.33
C VAL A 178 1.02 -8.33 -14.71
N LYS A 179 0.05 -7.46 -14.94
CA LYS A 179 0.05 -6.50 -16.03
C LYS A 179 0.07 -5.12 -15.42
N LEU A 180 1.04 -4.30 -15.80
CA LEU A 180 1.20 -2.95 -15.29
C LEU A 180 1.53 -2.06 -16.47
N HIS A 181 0.75 -0.99 -16.60
CA HIS A 181 0.95 0.03 -17.60
C HIS A 181 0.98 1.39 -16.90
N ALA A 182 2.08 2.10 -17.05
CA ALA A 182 2.26 3.42 -16.50
C ALA A 182 2.93 4.29 -17.55
N THR A 183 2.28 5.38 -17.93
CA THR A 183 2.91 6.40 -18.77
C THR A 183 3.29 7.58 -17.88
N ASP A 184 4.42 8.23 -18.15
CA ASP A 184 4.72 9.56 -17.60
C ASP A 184 4.52 9.75 -16.08
N VAL A 185 5.03 8.81 -15.27
CA VAL A 185 5.04 8.89 -13.81
C VAL A 185 6.00 9.97 -13.36
N ASP A 186 5.51 10.89 -12.54
CA ASP A 186 6.25 11.99 -11.95
C ASP A 186 7.10 11.54 -10.76
N LEU A 187 8.41 11.46 -10.94
CA LEU A 187 9.33 11.05 -9.88
C LEU A 187 9.41 12.03 -8.72
N ASP A 188 9.12 13.32 -8.95
CA ASP A 188 9.06 14.29 -7.86
C ASP A 188 7.83 14.06 -6.99
N ALA A 189 6.68 13.79 -7.61
CA ALA A 189 5.46 13.44 -6.87
C ALA A 189 5.66 12.16 -6.04
N VAL A 190 6.30 11.13 -6.61
CA VAL A 190 6.68 9.90 -5.90
C VAL A 190 7.67 10.21 -4.77
N GLY A 191 8.69 11.02 -5.05
CA GLY A 191 9.70 11.45 -4.09
C GLY A 191 9.08 12.17 -2.89
N HIS A 192 8.14 13.08 -3.12
CA HIS A 192 7.39 13.77 -2.06
C HIS A 192 6.56 12.81 -1.22
N LEU A 193 5.94 11.81 -1.83
CA LEU A 193 5.16 10.80 -1.12
C LEU A 193 6.06 9.94 -0.21
N LEU A 194 7.25 9.58 -0.69
CA LEU A 194 8.22 8.75 0.05
C LEU A 194 9.06 9.55 1.08
N ALA A 195 9.36 10.82 0.82
CA ALA A 195 10.22 11.65 1.67
C ALA A 195 9.65 11.90 3.07
N THR A 196 8.31 11.83 3.22
CA THR A 196 7.63 11.86 4.52
C THR A 196 8.24 10.85 5.50
N LYS A 197 8.68 9.69 5.01
CA LYS A 197 9.28 8.62 5.82
C LYS A 197 10.68 8.96 6.36
N ALA A 198 11.50 9.64 5.57
CA ALA A 198 12.90 9.90 5.91
C ALA A 198 13.04 10.88 7.09
N ASN A 199 12.16 11.87 7.16
CA ASN A 199 12.19 12.89 8.22
C ASN A 199 11.64 12.38 9.57
N GLU A 200 10.70 11.44 9.57
CA GLU A 200 10.19 10.83 10.81
C GLU A 200 11.17 9.84 11.44
N VAL A 201 11.85 9.00 10.65
CA VAL A 201 12.85 8.06 11.18
C VAL A 201 14.03 8.81 11.80
N ALA A 202 14.43 9.95 11.21
CA ALA A 202 15.49 10.80 11.75
C ALA A 202 15.13 11.45 13.09
N SER A 203 13.85 11.72 13.35
CA SER A 203 13.35 12.37 14.56
C SER A 203 12.91 11.39 15.66
N ALA A 204 12.53 10.15 15.30
CA ALA A 204 12.05 9.14 16.24
C ALA A 204 13.16 8.33 16.94
N THR A 205 14.44 8.47 16.58
CA THR A 205 15.53 7.78 17.30
C THR A 205 15.66 8.38 18.71
N PRO A 206 15.24 7.68 19.78
CA PRO A 206 15.35 8.22 21.11
C PRO A 206 16.83 8.39 21.40
N THR A 207 17.27 9.61 21.72
CA THR A 207 18.54 9.77 22.42
C THR A 207 18.35 9.08 23.76
N ARG A 208 18.69 7.80 23.82
CA ARG A 208 18.81 7.07 25.07
C ARG A 208 19.78 7.91 25.90
N PRO A 209 19.35 8.54 27.01
CA PRO A 209 20.30 9.19 27.88
C PRO A 209 21.26 8.09 28.29
N VAL A 210 22.53 8.24 27.90
CA VAL A 210 23.60 7.40 28.42
C VAL A 210 23.55 7.65 29.92
N ALA A 211 23.07 6.65 30.67
CA ALA A 211 23.11 6.72 32.11
C ALA A 211 24.60 6.79 32.45
N ASP A 212 25.03 7.94 32.95
CA ASP A 212 26.35 8.14 33.53
C ASP A 212 26.53 7.12 34.64
N GLU A 213 27.18 6.01 34.30
CA GLU A 213 27.66 5.04 35.26
C GLU A 213 28.78 5.74 36.04
N HIS A 214 28.45 6.09 37.29
CA HIS A 214 29.34 6.74 38.25
C HIS A 214 30.72 6.05 38.28
N GLN A 215 31.71 6.63 37.59
CA GLN A 215 33.12 6.40 37.88
C GLN A 215 33.59 7.46 38.87
N PRO A 216 33.86 7.09 40.14
CA PRO A 216 34.41 8.04 41.10
C PRO A 216 35.91 8.23 40.82
N GLY A 217 36.25 9.42 40.32
CA GLY A 217 37.57 10.01 40.51
C GLY A 217 38.48 10.05 39.29
N VAL A 218 38.22 10.97 38.35
CA VAL A 218 39.29 11.58 37.52
C VAL A 218 38.94 13.05 37.26
N VAL A 219 39.98 13.87 37.28
CA VAL A 219 40.00 15.34 37.30
C VAL A 219 39.37 15.98 36.06
N LYS A 220 38.66 17.08 36.32
CA LYS A 220 38.07 18.02 35.36
C LYS A 220 39.11 18.53 34.36
N ASP A 221 38.95 18.15 33.10
CA ASP A 221 39.18 19.03 31.95
C ASP A 221 37.99 18.87 31.00
N ALA A 222 37.06 19.83 31.09
CA ALA A 222 35.79 19.81 30.41
C ALA A 222 35.99 20.18 28.93
N HIS A 223 36.18 19.18 28.07
CA HIS A 223 35.88 19.31 26.65
C HIS A 223 34.43 18.87 26.43
N ALA A 224 33.58 19.81 26.02
CA ALA A 224 32.21 19.52 25.65
C ALA A 224 32.20 18.38 24.61
N PRO A 225 31.43 17.29 24.82
CA PRO A 225 31.39 16.20 23.85
C PRO A 225 30.90 16.78 22.52
N ALA A 226 31.74 16.66 21.49
CA ALA A 226 31.38 17.05 20.14
C ALA A 226 30.05 16.37 19.79
N LYS A 227 29.04 17.16 19.44
CA LYS A 227 27.75 16.62 18.99
C LYS A 227 28.04 15.61 17.88
N PRO A 228 27.56 14.36 17.97
CA PRO A 228 27.77 13.38 16.92
C PRO A 228 27.19 13.97 15.63
N ASN A 229 28.08 14.21 14.67
CA ASN A 229 27.73 14.75 13.38
C ASN A 229 26.99 13.63 12.64
N ARG A 230 25.67 13.54 12.82
CA ARG A 230 24.87 12.54 12.14
C ARG A 230 24.94 12.88 10.65
N PRO A 231 25.41 11.95 9.80
CA PRO A 231 25.35 12.18 8.37
C PRO A 231 23.87 12.35 8.01
N HIS A 232 23.49 13.56 7.62
CA HIS A 232 22.23 13.77 6.93
C HIS A 232 22.35 13.03 5.62
N VAL A 233 21.76 11.84 5.56
CA VAL A 233 21.48 11.18 4.28
C VAL A 233 20.34 11.97 3.65
N SER A 234 20.67 13.14 3.10
CA SER A 234 19.78 13.80 2.16
C SER A 234 19.75 12.89 0.94
N ALA A 235 18.70 12.08 0.82
CA ALA A 235 18.35 11.48 -0.46
C ALA A 235 18.31 12.63 -1.45
N LEU A 236 19.29 12.67 -2.35
CA LEU A 236 19.36 13.71 -3.36
C LEU A 236 18.10 13.55 -4.21
N PRO A 237 17.29 14.62 -4.36
CA PRO A 237 16.06 14.52 -5.12
C PRO A 237 16.45 14.18 -6.57
N VAL A 238 16.01 13.01 -7.01
CA VAL A 238 16.03 12.65 -8.42
C VAL A 238 14.69 13.08 -8.98
N THR A 239 14.73 14.03 -9.91
CA THR A 239 13.54 14.49 -10.62
C THR A 239 13.47 13.81 -11.97
N GLY A 240 12.29 13.69 -12.57
CA GLY A 240 12.13 13.16 -13.92
C GLY A 240 10.80 12.47 -14.16
N ARG A 241 10.70 11.81 -15.31
CA ARG A 241 9.51 11.08 -15.75
C ARG A 241 9.86 9.62 -16.00
N VAL A 242 8.97 8.70 -15.63
CA VAL A 242 9.14 7.27 -15.89
C VAL A 242 7.90 6.67 -16.52
N SER A 243 8.04 5.91 -17.60
CA SER A 243 7.02 4.98 -18.06
C SER A 243 7.44 3.54 -17.79
N LEU A 244 6.45 2.70 -17.45
CA LEU A 244 6.60 1.28 -17.20
C LEU A 244 5.58 0.51 -18.04
N ASP A 245 6.01 -0.55 -18.70
CA ASP A 245 5.13 -1.54 -19.31
C ASP A 245 5.60 -2.94 -18.90
N VAL A 246 4.77 -3.68 -18.19
CA VAL A 246 5.13 -4.97 -17.62
C VAL A 246 4.02 -5.96 -17.88
N ASP A 247 4.34 -7.08 -18.50
CA ASP A 247 3.47 -8.26 -18.62
C ASP A 247 4.28 -9.48 -18.21
N LEU A 248 4.03 -9.97 -16.99
CA LEU A 248 4.80 -11.06 -16.39
C LEU A 248 3.89 -12.15 -15.83
N VAL A 249 4.31 -13.39 -16.07
CA VAL A 249 3.76 -14.59 -15.44
C VAL A 249 4.89 -15.28 -14.69
N ALA A 250 4.75 -15.46 -13.39
CA ALA A 250 5.70 -16.14 -12.53
C ALA A 250 5.04 -17.35 -11.87
N ALA A 251 5.69 -18.51 -11.90
CA ALA A 251 5.23 -19.72 -11.23
C ALA A 251 6.41 -20.62 -10.84
N GLY A 252 6.54 -20.96 -9.55
CA GLY A 252 7.64 -21.80 -9.09
C GLY A 252 9.01 -21.18 -9.40
N ARG A 253 9.77 -21.81 -10.31
CA ARG A 253 11.10 -21.35 -10.77
C ARG A 253 11.06 -20.62 -12.12
N THR A 254 9.90 -20.56 -12.77
CA THR A 254 9.78 -20.00 -14.11
C THR A 254 9.16 -18.61 -14.08
N ILE A 255 9.67 -17.74 -14.94
CA ILE A 255 9.12 -16.42 -15.24
C ILE A 255 9.08 -16.24 -16.76
N ASP A 256 7.92 -15.87 -17.28
CA ASP A 256 7.70 -15.60 -18.69
C ASP A 256 7.11 -14.21 -18.86
N GLY A 257 7.59 -13.46 -19.86
CA GLY A 257 7.04 -12.15 -20.19
C GLY A 257 8.10 -11.08 -20.51
N HIS A 258 7.70 -9.83 -20.36
CA HIS A 258 8.55 -8.67 -20.65
C HIS A 258 8.31 -7.54 -19.64
N ALA A 259 9.34 -6.71 -19.46
CA ALA A 259 9.27 -5.48 -18.68
C ALA A 259 10.08 -4.41 -19.38
N GLU A 260 9.47 -3.26 -19.64
CA GLU A 260 10.11 -2.08 -20.21
C GLU A 260 9.98 -0.91 -19.24
N ILE A 261 11.08 -0.18 -19.05
CA ILE A 261 11.15 1.00 -18.22
C ILE A 261 11.86 2.08 -19.01
N HIS A 262 11.21 3.22 -19.19
CA HIS A 262 11.82 4.38 -19.83
C HIS A 262 11.79 5.54 -18.85
N ALA A 263 12.97 5.94 -18.39
CA ALA A 263 13.15 7.10 -17.55
C ALA A 263 13.76 8.24 -18.38
N HIS A 264 13.11 9.40 -18.40
CA HIS A 264 13.58 10.57 -19.14
C HIS A 264 13.48 11.83 -18.29
N GLU A 265 14.13 12.89 -18.75
CA GLU A 265 14.27 14.15 -18.00
C GLU A 265 14.86 13.95 -16.60
N LEU A 266 15.70 12.92 -16.44
CA LEU A 266 16.33 12.64 -15.16
C LEU A 266 17.29 13.78 -14.80
N ALA A 267 17.07 14.40 -13.65
CA ALA A 267 17.99 15.38 -13.10
C ALA A 267 18.36 15.04 -11.65
N GLY A 268 19.64 15.21 -11.34
CA GLY A 268 20.24 14.80 -10.08
C GLY A 268 21.74 14.52 -10.26
N PHE A 269 22.52 14.60 -9.19
CA PHE A 269 23.97 14.28 -9.24
C PHE A 269 24.78 15.05 -10.31
N GLY A 270 24.39 16.29 -10.61
CA GLY A 270 25.02 17.10 -11.67
C GLY A 270 24.52 16.80 -13.09
N ILE A 271 23.73 15.73 -13.27
CA ILE A 271 23.02 15.43 -14.52
C ILE A 271 21.81 16.35 -14.61
N LYS A 272 21.64 17.00 -15.77
CA LYS A 272 20.50 17.88 -16.04
C LYS A 272 19.39 17.20 -16.85
N LYS A 273 19.75 16.26 -17.72
CA LYS A 273 18.85 15.52 -18.60
C LYS A 273 19.45 14.15 -18.91
N GLY A 274 19.19 13.18 -18.05
CA GLY A 274 19.49 11.77 -18.28
C GLY A 274 18.31 11.04 -18.90
N VAL A 275 18.61 10.02 -19.69
CA VAL A 275 17.67 9.02 -20.19
C VAL A 275 18.20 7.64 -19.80
N VAL A 276 17.33 6.79 -19.29
CA VAL A 276 17.63 5.38 -19.00
C VAL A 276 16.49 4.53 -19.51
N ASP A 277 16.82 3.62 -20.42
CA ASP A 277 15.93 2.61 -20.96
C ASP A 277 16.33 1.24 -20.42
N LEU A 278 15.38 0.51 -19.86
CA LEU A 278 15.57 -0.87 -19.41
C LEU A 278 14.60 -1.77 -20.15
N HIS A 279 15.12 -2.83 -20.76
CA HIS A 279 14.35 -3.85 -21.44
C HIS A 279 14.67 -5.22 -20.84
N GLY A 280 13.69 -5.83 -20.18
CA GLY A 280 13.77 -7.18 -19.62
C GLY A 280 12.93 -8.16 -20.43
N SER A 281 13.50 -9.30 -20.78
CA SER A 281 12.81 -10.43 -21.40
C SER A 281 12.98 -11.67 -20.54
N PHE A 282 11.89 -12.36 -20.24
CA PHE A 282 11.85 -13.48 -19.31
C PHE A 282 11.28 -14.71 -20.03
N GLN A 283 11.99 -15.84 -20.00
CA GLN A 283 11.55 -17.07 -20.62
C GLN A 283 11.98 -18.29 -19.79
N GLY A 284 11.02 -18.95 -19.14
CA GLY A 284 11.25 -20.09 -18.28
C GLY A 284 12.16 -19.74 -17.10
N GLU A 285 13.26 -20.48 -16.92
CA GLU A 285 14.21 -20.26 -15.81
C GLU A 285 15.28 -19.20 -16.14
N THR A 286 15.32 -18.71 -17.38
CA THR A 286 16.32 -17.77 -17.87
C THR A 286 15.71 -16.42 -18.15
N SER A 287 16.42 -15.37 -17.74
CA SER A 287 16.02 -13.98 -17.99
C SER A 287 17.18 -13.22 -18.63
N GLY A 288 16.85 -12.23 -19.43
CA GLY A 288 17.79 -11.25 -19.97
C GLY A 288 17.35 -9.84 -19.60
N LEU A 289 18.30 -8.96 -19.33
CA LEU A 289 18.06 -7.55 -19.07
C LEU A 289 19.07 -6.72 -19.86
N THR A 290 18.58 -5.78 -20.65
CA THR A 290 19.38 -4.75 -21.30
C THR A 290 19.09 -3.41 -20.64
N ILE A 291 20.14 -2.66 -20.31
CA ILE A 291 20.07 -1.31 -19.76
C ILE A 291 20.85 -0.41 -20.71
N ASP A 292 20.17 0.54 -21.32
CA ASP A 292 20.76 1.58 -22.13
C ASP A 292 20.61 2.91 -21.38
N ALA A 293 21.71 3.61 -21.11
CA ALA A 293 21.72 4.86 -20.38
C ALA A 293 22.48 5.93 -21.16
N SER A 294 21.95 7.15 -21.18
CA SER A 294 22.61 8.30 -21.77
C SER A 294 22.40 9.54 -20.92
N ALA A 295 23.41 10.38 -20.82
CA ALA A 295 23.30 11.64 -20.10
C ALA A 295 24.24 12.66 -20.75
N ALA A 296 23.71 13.74 -21.31
CA ALA A 296 24.55 14.80 -21.84
C ALA A 296 25.12 15.66 -20.68
N PRO A 297 26.41 16.04 -20.69
CA PRO A 297 27.46 15.77 -21.70
C PRO A 297 28.35 14.56 -21.36
N TYR A 298 27.88 13.60 -20.56
CA TYR A 298 28.66 12.50 -20.01
C TYR A 298 28.79 11.28 -20.94
N GLY A 299 28.01 11.20 -22.02
CA GLY A 299 28.04 10.13 -23.01
C GLY A 299 26.97 9.05 -22.81
N THR A 300 27.26 7.82 -23.26
CA THR A 300 26.34 6.67 -23.26
C THR A 300 26.96 5.43 -22.62
N ALA A 301 26.12 4.57 -22.04
CA ALA A 301 26.50 3.29 -21.48
C ALA A 301 25.42 2.24 -21.80
N LYS A 302 25.83 1.04 -22.20
CA LYS A 302 24.98 -0.12 -22.42
C LYS A 302 25.46 -1.27 -21.55
N ILE A 303 24.56 -1.82 -20.74
CA ILE A 303 24.81 -3.01 -19.90
C ILE A 303 23.85 -4.09 -20.35
N VAL A 304 24.38 -5.25 -20.70
CA VAL A 304 23.62 -6.45 -21.04
C VAL A 304 23.88 -7.49 -19.97
N VAL A 305 22.83 -7.88 -19.26
CA VAL A 305 22.80 -8.99 -18.32
C VAL A 305 22.15 -10.18 -19.02
N ALA A 306 22.91 -11.25 -19.22
CA ALA A 306 22.46 -12.46 -19.88
C ALA A 306 22.41 -13.63 -18.89
N ASP A 307 21.61 -14.65 -19.23
CA ASP A 307 21.50 -15.89 -18.47
C ASP A 307 21.18 -15.68 -16.97
N LEU A 308 20.39 -14.65 -16.66
CA LEU A 308 19.99 -14.38 -15.28
C LEU A 308 19.09 -15.51 -14.78
N LYS A 309 19.55 -16.21 -13.74
CA LYS A 309 18.89 -17.38 -13.15
C LYS A 309 18.83 -17.24 -11.63
N PRO A 310 17.63 -17.20 -11.01
CA PRO A 310 17.51 -17.21 -9.56
C PRO A 310 17.88 -18.59 -8.99
N ASP A 311 18.45 -18.59 -7.79
CA ASP A 311 18.83 -19.80 -7.04
C ASP A 311 17.65 -20.34 -6.22
N GLY A 312 16.50 -20.51 -6.87
CA GLY A 312 15.26 -20.95 -6.23
C GLY A 312 14.00 -20.45 -6.91
N ALA A 313 12.94 -20.25 -6.12
CA ALA A 313 11.65 -19.81 -6.64
C ALA A 313 11.70 -18.32 -7.04
N VAL A 314 11.12 -17.95 -8.17
CA VAL A 314 11.15 -16.57 -8.68
C VAL A 314 10.40 -15.58 -7.80
N LEU A 315 9.49 -16.06 -6.95
CA LEU A 315 8.73 -15.23 -6.00
C LEU A 315 9.39 -15.15 -4.62
N ASP A 316 10.51 -15.84 -4.40
CA ASP A 316 11.29 -15.76 -3.17
C ASP A 316 12.41 -14.73 -3.34
N PRO A 317 12.38 -13.59 -2.62
CA PRO A 317 13.45 -12.59 -2.69
C PRO A 317 14.85 -13.16 -2.43
N GLY A 318 14.97 -14.13 -1.51
CA GLY A 318 16.26 -14.74 -1.18
C GLY A 318 16.88 -15.56 -2.32
N SER A 319 16.07 -15.98 -3.29
CA SER A 319 16.55 -16.69 -4.48
C SER A 319 17.23 -15.74 -5.48
N TRP A 320 16.88 -14.46 -5.47
CA TRP A 320 17.50 -13.45 -6.33
C TRP A 320 18.83 -12.94 -5.79
N GLU A 321 19.00 -12.90 -4.47
CA GLU A 321 20.28 -12.54 -3.84
C GLU A 321 21.42 -13.49 -4.23
N ARG A 322 21.08 -14.73 -4.57
CA ARG A 322 22.01 -15.79 -4.99
C ARG A 322 21.92 -16.06 -6.50
N ALA A 323 21.28 -15.18 -7.27
CA ALA A 323 21.16 -15.36 -8.71
C ALA A 323 22.52 -15.39 -9.41
N THR A 324 22.60 -16.17 -10.47
CA THR A 324 23.77 -16.21 -11.37
C THR A 324 23.44 -15.50 -12.66
N PHE A 325 24.42 -14.81 -13.26
CA PHE A 325 24.24 -14.07 -14.51
C PHE A 325 25.60 -13.75 -15.15
N GLY A 326 25.59 -13.52 -16.47
CA GLY A 326 26.69 -12.91 -17.21
C GLY A 326 26.44 -11.41 -17.39
N VAL A 327 27.49 -10.59 -17.35
CA VAL A 327 27.41 -9.14 -17.61
C VAL A 327 28.36 -8.77 -18.74
N LYS A 328 27.86 -7.97 -19.67
CA LYS A 328 28.64 -7.24 -20.67
C LYS A 328 28.33 -5.76 -20.54
N ALA A 329 29.36 -4.92 -20.51
CA ALA A 329 29.21 -3.47 -20.47
C ALA A 329 29.99 -2.82 -21.62
N GLU A 330 29.36 -1.85 -22.28
CA GLU A 330 29.93 -1.02 -23.34
C GLU A 330 29.60 0.44 -23.04
N GLY A 331 30.43 1.38 -23.49
CA GLY A 331 30.14 2.80 -23.29
C GLY A 331 31.08 3.70 -24.07
N SER A 332 30.65 4.95 -24.24
CA SER A 332 31.43 6.03 -24.87
C SER A 332 31.25 7.32 -24.08
N ALA A 333 32.34 8.04 -23.87
CA ALA A 333 32.31 9.42 -23.35
C ALA A 333 32.33 10.41 -24.53
N ASP A 334 31.60 11.51 -24.37
CA ASP A 334 31.59 12.64 -25.31
C ASP A 334 32.74 13.63 -25.04
#